data_AF-A0AAN1XX01-F1
#
_entry.id   AF-A0AAN1XX01-F1
#
_cell.length_a   1.000
_cell.length_b   1.000
_cell.length_c   1.000
_cell.angle_alpha   90.00
_cell.angle_beta   90.00
_cell.angle_gamma   90.00
#
_symmetry.space_group_name_H-M   'P 1'
#
loop_
_entity.id
_entity.type
_entity.pdbx_description
1 polymer ?
#
loop_
_entity_poly.entity_id
_entity_poly.type
_entity_poly.pdbx_seq_one_letter_code
_entity_poly.pdbx_strand_id
1 'polypeptide(L)'
;MSERVRGSVLNVHNLGAIVRLDDGRLVAAPIGDVNKNRAAYTRALERKDVTLPFDLVGKMVVLAQTRVDEVTPTTPTPALTDPSFEAQIAAYLKSTEAWAPSDRPQPFERHLVRKRQRAKVFRSDGA
;
A
#
# COMPACT_ATOMS: atom_id res chain seq x y z
N MET A 1 17.34 20.50 1.05
CA MET A 1 16.17 20.07 1.84
C MET A 1 14.97 20.11 0.92
N SER A 2 14.22 19.02 0.80
CA SER A 2 12.96 18.98 0.06
C SER A 2 11.81 19.26 1.02
N GLU A 3 10.97 20.22 0.69
CA GLU A 3 9.81 20.62 1.50
C GLU A 3 8.63 19.69 1.20
N ARG A 4 7.98 19.13 2.22
CA ARG A 4 6.81 18.27 2.01
C ARG A 4 5.54 19.11 1.89
N VAL A 5 4.85 18.97 0.78
CA VAL A 5 3.62 19.69 0.42
C VAL A 5 2.53 18.71 0.00
N ARG A 6 1.27 19.13 0.06
CA ARG A 6 0.13 18.33 -0.43
C ARG A 6 -0.47 19.00 -1.65
N GLY A 7 -1.07 18.19 -2.52
CA GLY A 7 -1.76 18.69 -3.70
C GLY A 7 -2.62 17.65 -4.40
N SER A 8 -3.51 18.13 -5.27
CA SER A 8 -4.36 17.30 -6.11
C SER A 8 -3.79 17.19 -7.53
N VAL A 9 -3.90 15.99 -8.11
CA VAL A 9 -3.46 15.75 -9.49
C VAL A 9 -4.55 16.23 -10.45
N LEU A 10 -4.22 17.20 -11.31
CA LEU A 10 -5.16 17.75 -12.28
C LEU A 10 -5.10 17.03 -13.63
N ASN A 11 -3.92 16.58 -14.03
CA ASN A 11 -3.71 15.91 -15.31
C ASN A 11 -2.49 14.98 -15.25
N VAL A 12 -2.54 13.88 -15.99
CA VAL A 12 -1.46 12.90 -16.16
C VAL A 12 -1.26 12.67 -17.66
N HIS A 13 -0.05 12.92 -18.16
CA HIS A 13 0.30 12.83 -19.57
C HIS A 13 1.64 12.11 -19.80
N ASN A 14 1.95 11.80 -21.06
CA ASN A 14 3.19 11.13 -21.46
C ASN A 14 4.47 11.97 -21.30
N LEU A 15 4.41 13.14 -20.65
CA LEU A 15 5.58 13.96 -20.32
C LEU A 15 5.68 14.25 -18.81
N GLY A 16 4.71 13.80 -18.00
CA GLY A 16 4.61 14.14 -16.59
C GLY A 16 3.17 14.30 -16.12
N ALA A 17 2.98 15.00 -15.01
CA ALA A 17 1.67 15.33 -14.48
C ALA A 17 1.65 16.77 -13.99
N ILE A 18 0.46 17.37 -13.94
CA ILE A 18 0.24 18.69 -13.35
C ILE A 18 -0.47 18.49 -12.02
N VAL A 19 0.10 19.06 -10.97
CA VAL A 19 -0.41 19.01 -9.60
C VAL A 19 -0.75 20.42 -9.15
N ARG A 20 -1.94 20.59 -8.56
CA ARG A 20 -2.31 21.81 -7.84
C ARG A 20 -2.01 21.60 -6.37
N LEU A 21 -1.08 22.38 -5.83
CA LEU A 21 -0.77 22.36 -4.40
C LEU A 21 -1.89 23.00 -3.59
N ASP A 22 -1.90 22.73 -2.28
CA ASP A 22 -2.90 23.27 -1.34
C ASP A 22 -2.91 24.81 -1.28
N ASP A 23 -1.78 25.45 -1.57
CA ASP A 23 -1.65 26.91 -1.70
C ASP A 23 -2.16 27.48 -3.04
N GLY A 24 -2.70 26.62 -3.90
CA GLY A 24 -3.24 26.97 -5.21
C GLY A 24 -2.21 27.05 -6.34
N ARG A 25 -0.91 26.88 -6.07
CA ARG A 25 0.13 26.88 -7.11
C ARG A 25 0.07 25.63 -7.96
N LEU A 26 0.31 25.79 -9.26
CA LEU A 26 0.44 24.68 -10.21
C LEU A 26 1.91 24.29 -10.36
N VAL A 27 2.20 23.02 -10.14
CA VAL A 27 3.56 22.47 -10.20
C VAL A 27 3.57 21.19 -11.03
N ALA A 28 4.66 20.98 -11.77
CA ALA A 28 4.82 19.80 -12.60
C ALA A 28 5.48 18.66 -11.82
N ALA A 29 4.98 17.44 -12.02
CA ALA A 29 5.65 16.20 -11.64
C ALA A 29 6.37 15.61 -12.86
N PRO A 30 7.66 15.25 -12.74
CA PRO A 30 8.45 14.75 -13.85
C PRO A 30 8.00 13.33 -14.25
N ILE A 31 8.12 13.01 -15.54
CA ILE A 31 7.74 11.69 -16.07
C ILE A 31 8.41 10.51 -15.35
N GLY A 32 9.66 10.68 -14.91
CA GLY A 32 10.38 9.63 -14.20
C GLY A 32 9.71 9.23 -12.89
N ASP A 33 9.07 10.18 -12.20
CA ASP A 33 8.31 9.91 -10.98
C ASP A 33 6.91 9.39 -11.31
N VAL A 34 6.23 10.02 -12.27
CA VAL A 34 4.89 9.62 -12.71
C VAL A 34 4.88 8.18 -13.21
N ASN A 35 5.89 7.74 -13.95
CA ASN A 35 5.98 6.36 -14.43
C ASN A 35 6.23 5.36 -13.31
N LYS A 36 7.07 5.70 -12.33
CA LYS A 36 7.31 4.86 -11.15
C LYS A 36 6.05 4.69 -10.30
N ASN A 37 5.29 5.77 -10.16
CA ASN A 37 4.12 5.87 -9.28
C ASN A 37 2.80 5.96 -10.05
N ARG A 38 2.73 5.40 -11.26
CA ARG A 38 1.64 5.63 -12.22
C ARG A 38 0.27 5.34 -11.63
N ALA A 39 0.15 4.25 -10.90
CA ALA A 39 -1.11 3.86 -10.26
C ALA A 39 -1.61 4.87 -9.20
N ALA A 40 -0.71 5.57 -8.52
CA ALA A 40 -1.09 6.60 -7.53
C ALA A 40 -1.60 7.86 -8.23
N TYR A 41 -0.89 8.32 -9.26
CA TYR A 41 -1.28 9.48 -10.06
C TYR A 41 -2.61 9.26 -10.81
N THR A 42 -2.84 8.07 -11.39
CA THR A 42 -4.11 7.76 -12.08
C THR A 42 -5.28 7.69 -11.10
N ARG A 43 -5.11 7.06 -9.93
CA ARG A 43 -6.16 7.02 -8.91
C ARG A 43 -6.49 8.40 -8.35
N ALA A 44 -5.48 9.24 -8.14
CA ALA A 44 -5.70 10.62 -7.70
C ALA A 44 -6.38 11.47 -8.77
N LEU A 45 -6.13 11.20 -10.05
CA LEU A 45 -6.84 11.87 -11.15
C LEU A 45 -8.33 11.46 -11.20
N GLU A 46 -8.63 10.18 -10.99
CA GLU A 46 -10.01 9.67 -10.96
C GLU A 46 -10.81 10.21 -9.77
N ARG A 47 -10.15 10.45 -8.64
CA ARG A 47 -10.77 10.93 -7.40
C ARG A 47 -10.39 12.38 -7.14
N LYS A 48 -11.25 13.31 -7.59
CA LYS A 48 -11.01 14.77 -7.49
C LYS A 48 -10.73 15.29 -6.07
N ASP A 49 -11.19 14.60 -5.04
CA ASP A 49 -11.05 15.02 -3.64
C ASP A 49 -9.79 14.45 -2.96
N VAL A 50 -8.99 13.64 -3.67
CA VAL A 50 -7.78 13.02 -3.11
C VAL A 50 -6.59 13.96 -3.26
N THR A 51 -6.00 14.35 -2.12
CA THR A 51 -4.70 15.02 -2.09
C THR A 51 -3.59 14.01 -1.80
N LEU A 52 -2.50 14.12 -2.55
CA LEU A 52 -1.31 13.29 -2.39
C LEU A 52 -0.20 14.10 -1.71
N PRO A 53 0.64 13.45 -0.88
CA PRO A 53 1.84 14.07 -0.36
C PRO A 53 2.93 14.08 -1.44
N PHE A 54 3.57 15.23 -1.63
CA PHE A 54 4.67 15.45 -2.55
C PHE A 54 5.85 16.08 -1.80
N ASP A 55 7.06 15.78 -2.26
CA ASP A 55 8.26 16.49 -1.83
C ASP A 55 8.65 17.48 -2.94
N LEU A 56 8.79 18.76 -2.58
CA LEU A 56 9.14 19.84 -3.49
C LEU A 56 10.64 19.81 -3.74
N VAL A 57 11.02 19.63 -5.01
CA VAL A 57 12.40 19.58 -5.48
C VAL A 57 12.60 20.70 -6.50
N GLY A 58 12.99 21.88 -5.99
CA GLY A 58 13.13 23.08 -6.80
C GLY A 58 11.77 23.58 -7.31
N LYS A 59 11.56 23.52 -8.63
CA LYS A 59 10.29 23.93 -9.28
C LYS A 59 9.38 22.74 -9.64
N MET A 60 9.72 21.54 -9.18
CA MET A 60 8.99 20.31 -9.48
C MET A 60 8.57 19.62 -8.19
N VAL A 61 7.58 18.75 -8.31
CA VAL A 61 7.11 17.89 -7.23
C VAL A 61 7.38 16.43 -7.57
N VAL A 62 7.76 15.66 -6.56
CA VAL A 62 7.95 14.21 -6.66
C VAL A 62 7.04 13.58 -5.62
N LEU A 63 6.36 12.48 -5.96
CA LEU A 63 5.49 11.80 -5.02
C LEU A 63 6.32 11.38 -3.81
N ALA A 64 5.85 11.80 -2.63
CA ALA A 64 6.62 11.62 -1.42
C ALA A 64 6.74 10.13 -1.13
N GLN A 65 7.96 9.61 -1.07
CA GLN A 65 8.21 8.25 -0.62
C GLN A 65 7.95 8.23 0.87
N THR A 66 6.74 7.84 1.25
CA THR A 66 6.42 7.59 2.65
C THR A 66 7.34 6.45 3.10
N ARG A 67 8.34 6.78 3.94
CA ARG A 67 8.81 5.79 4.91
C ARG A 67 7.56 5.32 5.62
N VAL A 68 7.33 4.02 5.59
CA VAL A 68 6.27 3.33 6.35
C VAL A 68 6.30 3.91 7.77
N ASP A 69 5.30 4.73 8.11
CA ASP A 69 4.89 5.21 9.45
C ASP A 69 4.32 6.62 9.37
N GLU A 70 3.10 6.71 8.82
CA GLU A 70 1.99 7.55 9.32
C GLU A 70 0.89 7.49 8.27
N VAL A 71 0.27 6.30 8.17
CA VAL A 71 -1.15 6.29 7.82
C VAL A 71 -1.83 6.81 9.07
N THR A 72 -2.00 8.13 9.20
CA THR A 72 -2.97 8.68 10.13
C THR A 72 -4.33 8.37 9.52
N PRO A 73 -5.11 7.41 10.04
CA PRO A 73 -6.47 7.22 9.58
C PRO A 73 -7.23 8.51 9.90
N THR A 74 -7.58 9.28 8.88
CA THR A 74 -8.39 10.50 9.02
C THR A 74 -9.81 10.22 9.49
N THR A 75 -10.18 8.95 9.59
CA THR A 75 -11.48 8.51 10.09
C THR A 75 -11.24 7.54 11.24
N PRO A 76 -11.65 7.84 12.49
CA PRO A 76 -11.73 6.83 13.52
C PRO A 76 -12.78 5.81 13.06
N THR A 77 -12.33 4.68 12.53
CA THR A 77 -13.22 3.52 12.34
C THR A 77 -13.78 3.18 13.72
N PRO A 78 -15.10 3.22 13.92
CA PRO A 78 -15.67 2.78 15.19
C PRO A 78 -15.27 1.32 15.40
N ALA A 79 -14.59 1.04 16.50
CA ALA A 79 -14.30 -0.32 16.91
C ALA A 79 -15.63 -0.99 17.27
N LEU A 80 -16.25 -1.67 16.30
CA LEU A 80 -17.38 -2.55 16.53
C LEU A 80 -16.85 -3.88 17.11
N THR A 81 -16.42 -3.84 18.36
CA THR A 81 -16.21 -5.04 19.17
C THR A 81 -17.56 -5.46 19.75
N ASP A 82 -18.37 -6.12 18.93
CA ASP A 82 -19.60 -6.77 19.38
C ASP A 82 -19.26 -8.23 19.77
N PRO A 83 -19.36 -8.61 21.06
CA PRO A 83 -19.04 -9.96 21.52
C PRO A 83 -19.95 -11.03 20.91
N SER A 84 -21.17 -10.67 20.48
CA SER A 84 -22.08 -11.59 19.79
C SER A 84 -21.60 -11.89 18.37
N PHE A 85 -21.01 -10.90 17.69
CA PHE A 85 -20.42 -11.03 16.37
C PHE A 85 -19.15 -11.88 16.41
N GLU A 86 -18.28 -11.66 17.40
CA GLU A 86 -17.09 -12.50 17.61
C GLU A 86 -17.44 -13.97 17.88
N ALA A 87 -18.49 -14.22 18.68
CA ALA A 87 -18.99 -15.57 18.93
C ALA A 87 -19.52 -16.25 17.65
N GLN A 88 -20.20 -15.50 16.78
CA GLN A 88 -20.66 -16.01 15.48
C GLN A 88 -19.50 -16.34 14.54
N ILE A 89 -18.46 -15.48 14.49
CA ILE A 89 -17.25 -15.75 13.72
C ILE A 89 -16.56 -17.02 14.24
N ALA A 90 -16.42 -17.17 15.55
CA ALA A 90 -15.81 -18.36 16.13
C ALA A 90 -16.61 -19.64 15.81
N ALA A 91 -17.94 -19.57 15.88
CA ALA A 91 -18.82 -20.69 15.52
C ALA A 91 -18.71 -21.06 14.03
N TYR A 92 -18.63 -20.05 13.15
CA TYR A 92 -18.46 -20.23 11.71
C TYR A 92 -17.08 -20.80 11.35
N LEU A 93 -16.01 -20.32 11.99
CA LEU A 93 -14.66 -20.86 11.77
C LEU A 93 -14.55 -22.32 12.25
N LYS A 94 -15.20 -22.65 13.36
CA LYS A 94 -15.24 -24.03 13.88
C LYS A 94 -16.06 -24.96 12.98
N SER A 95 -17.15 -24.48 12.37
CA SER A 95 -17.94 -25.31 11.45
C SER A 95 -17.24 -25.54 10.11
N THR A 96 -16.43 -24.58 9.67
CA THR A 96 -15.65 -24.66 8.41
C THR A 96 -14.29 -25.34 8.58
N GLU A 97 -13.87 -25.65 9.81
CA GLU A 97 -12.68 -26.45 10.10
C GLU A 97 -12.76 -27.86 9.48
N ALA A 98 -13.97 -28.43 9.41
CA ALA A 98 -14.23 -29.72 8.75
C ALA A 98 -14.11 -29.66 7.21
N TRP A 99 -14.07 -28.47 6.61
CA TRP A 99 -13.86 -28.28 5.18
C TRP A 99 -12.38 -28.14 4.81
N ALA A 100 -11.48 -28.10 5.80
CA ALA A 100 -10.06 -28.18 5.56
C ALA A 100 -9.73 -29.61 5.07
N PRO A 101 -9.14 -29.78 3.88
CA PRO A 101 -8.71 -31.09 3.40
C PRO A 101 -7.72 -31.71 4.41
N SER A 102 -8.00 -32.92 4.89
CA SER A 102 -7.18 -33.64 5.88
C SER A 102 -5.73 -33.86 5.41
N ASP A 103 -5.50 -33.79 4.10
CA ASP A 103 -4.20 -33.94 3.45
C ASP A 103 -3.34 -32.66 3.46
N ARG A 104 -3.84 -31.54 4.01
CA ARG A 104 -3.06 -30.31 4.07
C ARG A 104 -2.20 -30.30 5.34
N PRO A 105 -0.86 -30.17 5.21
CA PRO A 105 0.01 -30.06 6.38
C PRO A 105 -0.40 -28.83 7.21
N GLN A 106 -0.34 -28.99 8.53
CA GLN A 106 -0.77 -27.95 9.47
C GLN A 106 0.02 -26.65 9.23
N PRO A 107 -0.51 -25.47 9.60
CA PRO A 107 0.15 -24.19 9.35
C PRO A 107 1.63 -24.13 9.81
N PHE A 108 1.96 -24.77 10.94
CA PHE A 108 3.33 -24.84 11.44
C PHE A 108 4.25 -25.71 10.56
N GLU A 109 3.73 -26.82 10.03
CA GLU A 109 4.47 -27.72 9.12
C GLU A 109 4.78 -27.00 7.80
N ARG A 110 3.84 -26.20 7.28
CA ARG A 110 4.06 -25.37 6.08
C ARG A 110 5.19 -24.37 6.27
N HIS A 111 5.30 -23.77 7.47
CA HIS A 111 6.38 -22.84 7.78
C HIS A 111 7.75 -23.55 7.78
N LEU A 112 7.82 -24.74 8.38
CA LEU A 112 9.03 -25.57 8.39
C LEU A 112 9.43 -26.04 6.99
N VAL A 113 8.48 -26.46 6.16
CA VAL A 113 8.72 -26.86 4.76
C VAL A 113 9.28 -25.69 3.96
N ARG A 114 8.70 -24.49 4.06
CA ARG A 114 9.22 -23.29 3.39
C ARG A 114 10.61 -22.89 3.88
N LYS A 115 10.88 -23.03 5.18
CA LYS A 115 12.21 -22.76 5.76
C LYS A 115 13.26 -23.75 5.23
N ARG A 116 12.90 -25.04 5.15
CA ARG A 116 13.76 -26.10 4.59
C ARG A 116 14.01 -25.92 3.10
N GLN A 117 13.00 -25.52 2.32
CA GLN A 117 13.16 -25.19 0.90
C GLN A 117 14.10 -24.00 0.70
N ARG A 118 13.94 -22.92 1.49
CA ARG A 118 14.87 -21.78 1.46
C ARG A 118 16.30 -22.20 1.80
N ALA A 119 16.49 -23.07 2.79
CA ALA A 119 17.82 -23.57 3.16
C ALA A 119 18.48 -24.45 2.07
N LYS A 120 17.71 -25.12 1.20
CA LYS A 120 18.26 -25.90 0.08
C LYS A 120 18.92 -25.02 -0.97
N VAL A 121 18.40 -23.81 -1.20
CA VAL A 121 18.98 -22.84 -2.16
C VAL A 121 20.40 -22.45 -1.77
N PHE A 122 20.69 -22.34 -0.48
CA PHE A 122 22.03 -22.00 0.01
C PHE A 122 23.02 -23.19 0.08
N ARG A 123 22.55 -24.43 -0.16
CA ARG A 123 23.41 -25.63 -0.18
C ARG A 123 23.87 -26.02 -1.58
N SER A 124 23.24 -25.50 -2.64
CA SER A 124 23.60 -25.83 -4.04
C SER A 124 24.70 -24.94 -4.62
N ASP A 125 25.07 -23.83 -3.98
CA ASP A 125 26.10 -22.90 -4.45
C ASP A 125 27.49 -23.13 -3.81
N GLY A 126 27.69 -24.31 -3.19
CA GLY A 126 28.91 -24.65 -2.46
C GLY A 126 29.59 -25.95 -2.89
N ALA A 127 29.33 -26.42 -4.11
CA ALA A 127 30.02 -27.57 -4.72
C ALA A 127 30.60 -27.18 -6.08
#